data_AF-A0A7C3JAC7-F1
#
_entry.id   AF-A0A7C3JAC7-F1
#
_cell.length_a   1.000
_cell.length_b   1.000
_cell.length_c   1.000
_cell.angle_alpha   90.00
_cell.angle_beta   90.00
_cell.angle_gamma   90.00
#
_symmetry.space_group_name_H-M   'P 1'
#
loop_
_entity.id
_entity.type
_entity.pdbx_description
1 polymer ?
#
loop_
_entity_poly.entity_id
_entity_poly.type
_entity_poly.pdbx_seq_one_letter_code
_entity_poly.pdbx_strand_id
1 'polypeptide(L)'
;MFFLNGNLLTTGVMTNTFDAANQLIQTQRDGTTLQPIYNGIGDRVGQTVGTTTTHFALDVMGLPEVIYTSEGNAYLHLPGVIVATSSTSETRYLLSDGLGSIRQAVDETGEVVAYSEFDPYGNPVENGSEPYGFTGEWWEEEVQLLHLRARWYTPYLNHTLCLFY
;
A
#
# COMPACT_ATOMS: atom_id res chain seq x y z
N MET A 1 16.89 -12.93 11.18
CA MET A 1 16.04 -12.92 9.98
C MET A 1 15.96 -14.33 9.46
N PHE A 2 14.76 -14.87 9.23
CA PHE A 2 14.59 -16.22 8.71
C PHE A 2 13.83 -16.21 7.41
N PHE A 3 14.32 -17.00 6.45
CA PHE A 3 13.67 -17.20 5.16
C PHE A 3 13.33 -18.67 4.99
N LEU A 4 12.20 -18.95 4.35
CA LEU A 4 11.85 -20.27 3.86
C LEU A 4 11.38 -20.13 2.41
N ASN A 5 11.98 -20.88 1.49
CA ASN A 5 11.68 -20.82 0.06
C ASN A 5 11.75 -19.40 -0.55
N GLY A 6 12.62 -18.53 -0.03
CA GLY A 6 12.75 -17.14 -0.49
C GLY A 6 11.76 -16.15 0.14
N ASN A 7 10.88 -16.61 1.02
CA ASN A 7 9.93 -15.76 1.74
C ASN A 7 10.49 -15.36 3.11
N LEU A 8 10.43 -14.06 3.45
CA LEU A 8 10.85 -13.53 4.74
C LEU A 8 9.82 -13.85 5.81
N LEU A 9 10.10 -14.83 6.67
CA LEU A 9 9.17 -15.27 7.72
C LEU A 9 9.19 -14.38 8.96
N THR A 10 10.37 -13.93 9.39
CA THR A 10 10.45 -13.04 10.56
C THR A 10 11.73 -12.21 10.59
N THR A 11 11.61 -11.00 11.11
CA THR A 11 12.71 -10.07 11.41
C THR A 11 12.95 -9.92 12.91
N GLY A 12 12.12 -10.52 13.76
CA GLY A 12 12.04 -10.27 15.21
C GLY A 12 11.07 -9.15 15.58
N VAL A 13 10.77 -8.24 14.64
CA VAL A 13 9.78 -7.15 14.79
C VAL A 13 8.52 -7.44 13.96
N MET A 14 8.70 -8.10 12.83
CA MET A 14 7.64 -8.51 11.92
C MET A 14 7.61 -10.03 11.79
N THR A 15 6.41 -10.61 11.75
CA THR A 15 6.20 -12.03 11.46
C THR A 15 5.22 -12.17 10.30
N ASN A 16 5.59 -12.96 9.30
CA ASN A 16 4.85 -13.11 8.05
C ASN A 16 4.47 -14.58 7.82
N THR A 17 3.26 -14.80 7.33
CA THR A 17 2.74 -16.09 6.91
C THR A 17 2.39 -16.03 5.44
N PHE A 18 2.80 -17.05 4.70
CA PHE A 18 2.55 -17.18 3.27
C PHE A 18 1.75 -18.45 2.98
N ASP A 19 0.97 -18.42 1.91
CA ASP A 19 0.32 -19.62 1.38
C ASP A 19 1.25 -20.47 0.50
N ALA A 20 0.71 -21.55 -0.06
CA ALA A 20 1.45 -22.44 -0.96
C ALA A 20 1.81 -21.80 -2.31
N ALA A 21 1.18 -20.67 -2.66
CA ALA A 21 1.47 -19.88 -3.87
C ALA A 21 2.47 -18.74 -3.60
N ASN A 22 3.10 -18.71 -2.41
CA ASN A 22 4.01 -17.65 -1.94
C ASN A 22 3.36 -16.25 -1.84
N GLN A 23 2.04 -16.19 -1.66
CA GLN A 23 1.32 -14.94 -1.37
C GLN A 23 1.29 -14.70 0.13
N LEU A 24 1.49 -13.44 0.55
CA LEU A 24 1.43 -13.06 1.96
C LEU A 24 -0.02 -13.09 2.44
N ILE A 25 -0.38 -14.04 3.29
CA ILE A 25 -1.74 -14.15 3.85
C ILE A 25 -1.89 -13.53 5.22
N GLN A 26 -0.76 -13.25 5.90
CA GLN A 26 -0.76 -12.53 7.16
C GLN A 26 0.59 -11.89 7.41
N THR A 27 0.59 -10.66 7.91
CA THR A 27 1.75 -10.04 8.53
C THR A 27 1.35 -9.44 9.87
N GLN A 28 2.23 -9.56 10.86
CA GLN A 28 2.05 -8.95 12.18
C GLN A 28 3.28 -8.11 12.49
N ARG A 29 3.06 -6.85 12.90
CA ARG A 29 4.07 -5.92 13.38
C ARG A 29 3.47 -5.08 14.49
N ASP A 30 4.22 -4.89 15.58
CA ASP A 30 3.86 -4.01 16.70
C ASP A 30 2.45 -4.21 17.28
N GLY A 31 1.98 -5.47 17.28
CA GLY A 31 0.65 -5.86 17.78
C GLY A 31 -0.49 -5.70 16.77
N THR A 32 -0.25 -5.07 15.62
CA THR A 32 -1.21 -4.99 14.52
C THR A 32 -1.03 -6.15 13.56
N THR A 33 -2.15 -6.72 13.11
CA THR A 33 -2.20 -7.80 12.13
C THR A 33 -2.86 -7.28 10.86
N LEU A 34 -2.19 -7.48 9.72
CA LEU A 34 -2.73 -7.27 8.38
C LEU A 34 -2.91 -8.65 7.70
N GLN A 35 -4.09 -8.86 7.13
CA GLN A 35 -4.46 -10.06 6.37
C GLN A 35 -4.98 -9.66 4.99
N PRO A 36 -4.13 -9.69 3.95
CA PRO A 36 -4.55 -9.39 2.59
C PRO A 36 -5.53 -10.44 2.04
N ILE A 37 -6.45 -10.01 1.19
CA ILE A 37 -7.44 -10.86 0.52
C ILE A 37 -7.18 -10.82 -0.97
N TYR A 38 -6.94 -12.00 -1.57
CA TYR A 38 -6.62 -12.14 -2.99
C TYR A 38 -7.76 -12.79 -3.77
N ASN A 39 -7.90 -12.42 -5.04
CA ASN A 39 -8.72 -13.16 -6.00
C ASN A 39 -7.96 -14.40 -6.53
N GLY A 40 -8.61 -15.21 -7.36
CA GLY A 40 -8.03 -16.45 -7.91
C GLY A 40 -6.84 -16.26 -8.86
N ILE A 41 -6.55 -15.04 -9.29
CA ILE A 41 -5.38 -14.71 -10.13
C ILE A 41 -4.28 -13.94 -9.36
N GLY A 42 -4.50 -13.68 -8.07
CA GLY A 42 -3.51 -13.08 -7.17
C GLY A 42 -3.58 -11.57 -7.02
N ASP A 43 -4.61 -10.89 -7.52
CA ASP A 43 -4.79 -9.46 -7.24
C ASP A 43 -5.36 -9.27 -5.84
N ARG A 44 -4.85 -8.28 -5.11
CA ARG A 44 -5.34 -7.91 -3.78
C ARG A 44 -6.68 -7.18 -3.91
N VAL A 45 -7.78 -7.88 -3.61
CA VAL A 45 -9.16 -7.39 -3.69
C VAL A 45 -9.72 -6.94 -2.34
N GLY A 46 -8.90 -6.94 -1.31
CA GLY A 46 -9.24 -6.41 0.00
C GLY A 46 -8.18 -6.74 1.03
N GLN A 47 -8.46 -6.38 2.28
CA GLN A 47 -7.65 -6.74 3.42
C GLN A 47 -8.43 -6.61 4.73
N THR A 48 -7.92 -7.26 5.77
CA THR A 48 -8.32 -7.03 7.16
C THR A 48 -7.13 -6.46 7.93
N VAL A 49 -7.29 -5.28 8.52
CA VAL A 49 -6.33 -4.67 9.43
C VAL A 49 -6.94 -4.66 10.83
N GLY A 50 -6.34 -5.42 11.76
CA GLY A 50 -6.91 -5.66 13.08
C GLY A 50 -8.28 -6.35 12.98
N THR A 51 -9.36 -5.59 13.19
CA THR A 51 -10.75 -6.07 13.09
C THR A 51 -11.52 -5.46 11.92
N THR A 52 -10.91 -4.54 11.18
CA THR A 52 -11.57 -3.80 10.10
C THR A 52 -11.26 -4.47 8.78
N THR A 53 -12.30 -4.84 8.03
CA THR A 53 -12.16 -5.43 6.69
C THR A 53 -12.58 -4.42 5.64
N THR A 54 -11.71 -4.20 4.66
CA THR A 54 -11.91 -3.28 3.55
C THR A 54 -11.80 -4.07 2.25
N HIS A 55 -12.82 -4.00 1.40
CA HIS A 55 -12.80 -4.58 0.05
C HIS A 55 -12.47 -3.52 -0.99
N PHE A 56 -11.82 -3.93 -2.07
CA PHE A 56 -11.37 -3.06 -3.16
C PHE A 56 -12.09 -3.40 -4.46
N ALA A 57 -12.55 -2.37 -5.18
CA ALA A 57 -12.77 -2.47 -6.61
C ALA A 57 -11.49 -2.05 -7.32
N LEU A 58 -11.08 -2.85 -8.30
CA LEU A 58 -9.84 -2.64 -9.04
C LEU A 58 -10.15 -2.24 -10.48
N ASP A 59 -9.39 -1.28 -11.01
CA ASP A 59 -9.13 -1.24 -12.45
C ASP A 59 -8.06 -2.28 -12.76
N VAL A 60 -8.36 -3.17 -13.70
CA VAL A 60 -7.51 -4.29 -14.10
C VAL A 60 -7.01 -4.15 -15.54
N MET A 61 -7.22 -2.99 -16.18
CA MET A 61 -6.64 -2.68 -17.48
C MET A 61 -5.14 -2.36 -17.34
N GLY A 62 -4.34 -3.41 -17.16
CA GLY A 62 -2.90 -3.31 -16.95
C GLY A 62 -2.51 -3.82 -15.56
N LEU A 63 -1.69 -3.05 -14.86
CA LEU A 63 -1.35 -3.34 -13.48
C LEU A 63 -2.55 -2.98 -12.58
N PRO A 64 -2.99 -3.87 -11.65
CA PRO A 64 -4.18 -3.62 -10.86
C PRO A 64 -4.06 -2.36 -10.00
N GLU A 65 -5.07 -1.51 -10.03
CA GLU A 65 -5.14 -0.27 -9.25
C GLU A 65 -6.47 -0.17 -8.51
N VAL A 66 -6.42 0.23 -7.24
CA VAL A 66 -7.65 0.42 -6.45
C VAL A 66 -8.34 1.69 -6.93
N ILE A 67 -9.60 1.56 -7.36
CA ILE A 67 -10.46 2.67 -7.78
C ILE A 67 -11.57 2.98 -6.76
N TYR A 68 -11.87 2.02 -5.87
CA TYR A 68 -12.87 2.20 -4.82
C TYR A 68 -12.60 1.28 -3.63
N THR A 69 -12.88 1.76 -2.41
CA THR A 69 -12.89 0.95 -1.19
C THR A 69 -14.31 0.80 -0.65
N SER A 70 -14.61 -0.31 0.02
CA SER A 70 -15.91 -0.54 0.67
C SER A 70 -16.26 0.48 1.77
N GLU A 71 -15.28 1.28 2.21
CA GLU A 71 -15.47 2.39 3.15
C GLU A 71 -16.01 3.65 2.47
N GLY A 72 -16.06 3.68 1.13
CA GLY A 72 -16.58 4.79 0.35
C GLY A 72 -15.52 5.70 -0.29
N ASN A 73 -14.24 5.37 -0.18
CA ASN A 73 -13.18 6.16 -0.82
C ASN A 73 -13.06 5.77 -2.30
N ALA A 74 -12.93 6.75 -3.18
CA ALA A 74 -12.75 6.57 -4.63
C ALA A 74 -11.41 7.16 -5.08
N TYR A 75 -10.78 6.55 -6.08
CA TYR A 75 -9.52 6.99 -6.63
C TYR A 75 -9.57 7.01 -8.15
N LEU A 76 -9.15 8.13 -8.74
CA LEU A 76 -8.95 8.27 -10.18
C LEU A 76 -7.45 8.49 -10.45
N HIS A 77 -6.84 7.52 -11.12
CA HIS A 77 -5.43 7.53 -11.47
C HIS A 77 -5.22 8.28 -12.78
N LEU A 78 -4.45 9.36 -12.75
CA LEU A 78 -4.08 10.17 -13.92
C LEU A 78 -2.55 10.30 -13.98
N PRO A 79 -1.96 10.61 -15.15
CA PRO A 79 -0.53 10.86 -15.24
C PRO A 79 -0.09 12.00 -14.31
N GLY A 80 0.70 11.67 -13.28
CA GLY A 80 1.26 12.63 -12.33
C GLY A 80 0.36 13.04 -11.16
N VAL A 81 -0.89 12.55 -11.10
CA VAL A 81 -1.82 12.88 -10.02
C VAL A 81 -2.83 11.76 -9.77
N ILE A 82 -3.13 11.48 -8.51
CA ILE A 82 -4.27 10.63 -8.11
C ILE A 82 -5.31 11.54 -7.49
N VAL A 83 -6.54 11.55 -8.03
CA VAL A 83 -7.65 12.24 -7.40
C VAL A 83 -8.30 11.28 -6.41
N ALA A 84 -8.20 11.59 -5.12
CA ALA A 84 -8.79 10.82 -4.04
C ALA A 84 -10.04 11.54 -3.53
N THR A 85 -11.18 10.86 -3.54
CA THR A 85 -12.42 11.37 -2.95
C THR A 85 -12.81 10.48 -1.78
N SER A 86 -12.95 11.06 -0.60
CA SER A 86 -13.32 10.32 0.61
C SER A 86 -14.82 10.01 0.65
N SER A 87 -15.21 9.13 1.57
CA SER A 87 -16.62 8.83 1.85
C SER A 87 -17.44 10.03 2.33
N THR A 88 -16.78 11.09 2.85
CA THR A 88 -17.40 12.35 3.24
C THR A 88 -17.42 13.39 2.12
N SER A 89 -17.07 13.00 0.89
CA SER A 89 -16.98 13.87 -0.30
C SER A 89 -15.87 14.92 -0.24
N GLU A 90 -14.87 14.74 0.63
CA GLU A 90 -13.63 15.53 0.56
C GLU A 90 -12.80 15.06 -0.62
N THR A 91 -12.33 15.98 -1.47
CA THR A 91 -11.47 15.65 -2.60
C THR A 91 -10.06 16.18 -2.37
N ARG A 92 -9.07 15.30 -2.54
CA ARG A 92 -7.65 15.63 -2.51
C ARG A 92 -6.97 15.24 -3.81
N TYR A 93 -6.04 16.06 -4.24
CA TYR A 93 -5.16 15.82 -5.39
C TYR A 93 -3.79 15.38 -4.87
N LEU A 94 -3.48 14.10 -5.04
CA LEU A 94 -2.22 13.50 -4.62
C LEU A 94 -1.18 13.72 -5.73
N LEU A 95 -0.25 14.63 -5.50
CA LEU A 95 0.75 15.07 -6.48
C LEU A 95 2.02 14.24 -6.35
N SER A 96 2.50 13.72 -7.50
CA SER A 96 3.69 12.88 -7.54
C SER A 96 4.96 13.61 -7.97
N ASP A 97 6.12 13.06 -7.56
CA ASP A 97 7.42 13.43 -8.09
C ASP A 97 7.73 12.72 -9.43
N GLY A 98 8.93 12.95 -9.98
CA GLY A 98 9.35 12.34 -11.24
C GLY A 98 9.49 10.80 -11.22
N LEU A 99 9.54 10.19 -10.04
CA LEU A 99 9.51 8.74 -9.86
C LEU A 99 8.09 8.21 -9.65
N GLY A 100 7.11 9.10 -9.47
CA GLY A 100 5.72 8.76 -9.18
C GLY A 100 5.37 8.72 -7.70
N SER A 101 6.32 9.04 -6.80
CA SER A 101 6.03 9.04 -5.35
C SER A 101 5.14 10.22 -4.97
N ILE A 102 4.09 9.98 -4.18
CA ILE A 102 3.19 11.04 -3.72
C ILE A 102 3.91 11.93 -2.70
N ARG A 103 4.12 13.20 -3.03
CA ARG A 103 4.82 14.16 -2.15
C ARG A 103 3.88 15.11 -1.43
N GLN A 104 2.73 15.40 -2.03
CA GLN A 104 1.79 16.38 -1.51
C GLN A 104 0.36 15.94 -1.76
N ALA A 105 -0.53 16.23 -0.82
CA ALA A 105 -1.97 16.24 -1.04
C ALA A 105 -2.45 17.68 -1.01
N VAL A 106 -3.19 18.07 -2.04
CA VAL A 106 -3.75 19.41 -2.20
C VAL A 106 -5.27 19.33 -2.19
N ASP A 107 -5.94 20.27 -1.53
CA ASP A 107 -7.41 20.32 -1.51
C ASP A 107 -8.02 20.98 -2.76
N GLU A 108 -9.34 21.09 -2.80
CA GLU A 108 -10.10 21.74 -3.87
C GLU A 108 -9.82 23.24 -4.06
N THR A 109 -9.22 23.89 -3.06
CA THR A 109 -8.83 25.31 -3.11
C THR A 109 -7.39 25.52 -3.58
N GLY A 110 -6.61 24.45 -3.69
CA GLY A 110 -5.19 24.51 -4.04
C GLY A 110 -4.26 24.62 -2.84
N GLU A 111 -4.76 24.43 -1.61
CA GLU A 111 -3.95 24.44 -0.39
C GLU A 111 -3.32 23.06 -0.14
N VAL A 112 -2.04 23.04 0.23
CA VAL A 112 -1.35 21.80 0.62
C VAL A 112 -1.82 21.38 2.01
N VAL A 113 -2.55 20.26 2.09
CA VAL A 113 -3.13 19.74 3.33
C VAL A 113 -2.33 18.59 3.94
N ALA A 114 -1.49 17.93 3.13
CA ALA A 114 -0.54 16.92 3.60
C ALA A 114 0.74 16.93 2.77
N TYR A 115 1.84 16.51 3.39
CA TYR A 115 3.14 16.38 2.75
C TYR A 115 3.80 15.07 3.19
N SER A 116 4.49 14.42 2.24
CA SER A 116 5.21 13.17 2.47
C SER A 116 6.62 13.25 1.91
N GLU A 117 7.58 12.76 2.69
CA GLU A 117 8.98 12.67 2.29
C GLU A 117 9.48 11.24 2.50
N PHE A 118 10.21 10.71 1.53
CA PHE A 118 10.76 9.38 1.58
C PHE A 118 12.27 9.41 1.42
N ASP A 119 12.94 8.50 2.12
CA ASP A 119 14.33 8.15 1.81
C ASP A 119 14.44 7.44 0.44
N PRO A 120 15.67 7.21 -0.09
CA PRO A 120 15.85 6.56 -1.38
C PRO A 120 15.27 5.15 -1.51
N TYR A 121 14.95 4.50 -0.39
CA TYR A 121 14.39 3.16 -0.33
C TYR A 121 12.90 3.15 -0.07
N GLY A 122 12.25 4.31 0.05
CA GLY A 122 10.82 4.45 0.28
C GLY A 122 10.39 4.45 1.74
N ASN A 123 11.31 4.58 2.71
CA ASN A 123 10.93 4.78 4.10
C ASN A 123 10.39 6.20 4.26
N PRO A 124 9.19 6.38 4.86
CA PRO A 124 8.69 7.72 5.15
C PRO A 124 9.58 8.38 6.21
N VAL A 125 10.13 9.55 5.86
CA VAL A 125 10.77 10.52 6.76
C VAL A 125 9.71 11.45 7.34
N GLU A 126 8.76 11.85 6.49
CA GLU A 126 7.53 12.56 6.86
C GLU A 126 6.36 11.80 6.21
N ASN A 127 5.28 11.56 6.95
CA ASN A 127 4.12 10.82 6.47
C ASN A 127 2.85 11.69 6.53
N GLY A 128 2.33 12.08 5.38
CA GLY A 128 1.06 12.80 5.26
C GLY A 128 -0.19 11.93 5.47
N SER A 129 -0.02 10.63 5.79
CA SER A 129 -1.10 9.65 6.01
C SER A 129 -2.05 9.48 4.82
N GLU A 130 -1.51 9.62 3.60
CA GLU A 130 -2.23 9.27 2.38
C GLU A 130 -2.02 7.78 2.05
N PRO A 131 -3.03 7.08 1.50
CA PRO A 131 -2.94 5.64 1.20
C PRO A 131 -1.91 5.31 0.13
N TYR A 132 -1.54 6.28 -0.71
CA TYR A 132 -0.51 6.14 -1.74
C TYR A 132 0.75 6.90 -1.35
N GLY A 133 1.90 6.24 -1.44
CA GLY A 133 3.19 6.80 -1.00
C GLY A 133 4.28 6.68 -2.05
N PHE A 134 5.38 6.03 -1.66
CA PHE A 134 6.56 5.86 -2.51
C PHE A 134 6.20 5.17 -3.83
N THR A 135 6.74 5.67 -4.95
CA THR A 135 6.46 5.21 -6.32
C THR A 135 4.97 5.15 -6.71
N GLY A 136 4.08 5.80 -5.96
CA GLY A 136 2.64 5.78 -6.21
C GLY A 136 1.98 4.46 -5.81
N GLU A 137 2.62 3.68 -4.94
CA GLU A 137 2.13 2.38 -4.48
C GLU A 137 1.39 2.52 -3.15
N TRP A 138 0.52 1.56 -2.86
CA TRP A 138 -0.31 1.57 -1.65
C TRP A 138 0.55 1.29 -0.40
N TRP A 139 0.52 2.20 0.56
CA TRP A 139 1.26 2.12 1.81
C TRP A 139 0.35 1.65 2.94
N GLU A 140 0.72 0.54 3.59
CA GLU A 140 0.09 0.05 4.82
C GLU A 140 0.90 0.57 6.01
N GLU A 141 0.46 1.70 6.57
CA GLU A 141 1.16 2.39 7.65
C GLU A 141 1.32 1.51 8.89
N GLU A 142 0.29 0.73 9.24
CA GLU A 142 0.21 -0.04 10.47
C GLU A 142 1.24 -1.17 10.53
N VAL A 143 1.69 -1.67 9.38
CA VAL A 143 2.71 -2.72 9.28
C VAL A 143 3.96 -2.26 8.52
N GLN A 144 3.98 -0.99 8.12
CA GLN A 144 5.02 -0.31 7.34
C GLN A 144 5.48 -1.13 6.12
N LEU A 145 4.50 -1.51 5.29
CA LEU A 145 4.73 -2.24 4.04
C LEU A 145 4.15 -1.50 2.86
N LEU A 146 4.85 -1.57 1.73
CA LEU A 146 4.39 -1.08 0.45
C LEU A 146 3.87 -2.26 -0.39
N HIS A 147 2.66 -2.13 -0.93
CA HIS A 147 2.07 -3.13 -1.81
C HIS A 147 2.33 -2.78 -3.27
N LEU A 148 3.32 -3.44 -3.87
CA LEU A 148 3.75 -3.29 -5.27
C LEU A 148 2.84 -4.06 -6.26
N ARG A 149 1.54 -4.12 -5.96
CA ARG A 149 0.47 -4.85 -6.68
C ARG A 149 0.59 -6.38 -6.66
N ALA A 150 1.76 -6.91 -6.95
CA ALA A 150 2.07 -8.35 -6.89
C ALA A 150 2.93 -8.73 -5.69
N ARG A 151 3.73 -7.79 -5.15
CA ARG A 151 4.71 -8.06 -4.09
C ARG A 151 4.54 -7.13 -2.91
N TRP A 152 4.92 -7.60 -1.74
CA TRP A 152 5.09 -6.77 -0.55
C TRP A 152 6.54 -6.36 -0.41
N TYR A 153 6.77 -5.07 -0.17
CA TYR A 153 8.09 -4.50 0.02
C TYR A 153 8.19 -3.86 1.39
N THR A 154 9.32 -4.09 2.07
CA THR A 154 9.64 -3.46 3.35
C THR A 154 10.78 -2.46 3.15
N PRO A 155 10.47 -1.15 3.12
CA PRO A 155 11.48 -0.11 2.89
C PRO A 155 12.61 -0.12 3.91
N TYR A 156 12.31 -0.41 5.18
CA TYR A 156 13.30 -0.37 6.27
C TYR A 156 14.43 -1.40 6.08
N LEU A 157 14.15 -2.50 5.39
CA LEU A 157 15.14 -3.52 5.05
C LEU A 157 15.61 -3.44 3.59
N ASN A 158 15.02 -2.56 2.79
CA ASN A 158 15.20 -2.52 1.34
C ASN A 158 15.06 -3.92 0.71
N HIS A 159 13.96 -4.61 1.03
CA HIS A 159 13.77 -6.00 0.61
C HIS A 159 12.30 -6.34 0.36
N THR A 160 12.01 -7.26 -0.55
CA THR A 160 10.65 -7.80 -0.76
C THR A 160 10.36 -8.94 0.19
N LEU A 161 9.11 -9.11 0.63
CA LEU A 161 8.77 -10.20 1.55
C LEU A 161 8.77 -11.57 0.86
N CYS A 162 8.54 -11.62 -0.44
CA CYS A 162 8.59 -12.84 -1.24
C CYS A 162 9.39 -12.62 -2.54
N LEU A 163 9.85 -13.73 -3.11
CA LEU A 163 10.43 -13.83 -4.45
C LEU A 163 9.48 -14.69 -5.29
N PHE A 164 9.00 -14.18 -6.43
CA PHE A 164 8.34 -15.03 -7.42
C PHE A 164 9.43 -15.72 -8.25
N TYR A 165 9.25 -17.02 -8.49
CA TYR A 165 10.01 -17.81 -9.47
C TYR A 165 9.10 -18.16 -10.64
#